data_AF-A0A6C1QPK0-F1
#
_entry.id   AF-A0A6C1QPK0-F1
#
_cell.length_a   1.000
_cell.length_b   1.000
_cell.length_c   1.000
_cell.angle_alpha   90.00
_cell.angle_beta   90.00
_cell.angle_gamma   90.00
#
_symmetry.space_group_name_H-M   'P 1'
#
loop_
_entity.id
_entity.type
_entity.pdbx_description
1 polymer ?
#
loop_
_entity_poly.entity_id
_entity_poly.type
_entity_poly.pdbx_seq_one_letter_code
_entity_poly.pdbx_strand_id
1 'polypeptide(L)' 'MTATEREYLRRINRVMDFIETNLEHPLPLERLAEVALFSKYHFHRVFFAQVG' A
#
# COMPACT_ATOMS: atom_id res chain seq x y z
N MET A 1 -11.38 6.22 14.84
CA MET A 1 -10.16 6.23 13.99
C MET A 1 -9.20 7.31 14.45
N THR A 2 -7.95 6.93 14.75
CA THR A 2 -6.86 7.85 15.10
C THR A 2 -6.34 8.59 13.85
N ALA A 3 -5.52 9.63 14.04
CA ALA A 3 -4.87 10.31 12.92
C ALA A 3 -3.94 9.38 12.14
N THR A 4 -3.24 8.49 12.84
CA THR A 4 -2.34 7.49 12.26
C THR A 4 -3.10 6.47 11.40
N GLU A 5 -4.23 5.94 11.89
CA GLU A 5 -5.06 5.00 11.13
C GLU A 5 -5.58 5.62 9.82
N ARG A 6 -6.01 6.89 9.87
CA ARG A 6 -6.46 7.61 8.66
C ARG A 6 -5.34 7.75 7.64
N GLU A 7 -4.13 8.03 8.09
CA GLU A 7 -2.98 8.17 7.20
C GLU A 7 -2.59 6.83 6.55
N TYR A 8 -2.69 5.73 7.29
CA TYR A 8 -2.43 4.39 6.76
C TYR A 8 -3.45 4.02 5.69
N LEU A 9 -4.74 4.24 5.97
CA LEU A 9 -5.82 4.03 5.00
C LEU A 9 -5.57 4.85 3.72
N ARG A 10 -5.20 6.13 3.85
CA ARG A 10 -4.93 7.01 2.71
C ARG A 10 -3.80 6.49 1.83
N ARG A 11 -2.72 5.99 2.45
CA ARG A 11 -1.57 5.43 1.74
C ARG A 11 -1.91 4.11 1.07
N ILE A 12 -2.71 3.26 1.71
CA ILE A 12 -3.18 2.01 1.11
C ILE A 12 -4.09 2.29 -0.09
N ASN A 13 -5.02 3.25 -0.01
CA ASN A 13 -5.86 3.63 -1.13
C ASN A 13 -5.02 4.10 -2.34
N ARG A 14 -3.99 4.91 -2.10
CA ARG A 14 -3.04 5.31 -3.16
C ARG A 14 -2.36 4.11 -3.84
N VAL A 15 -2.06 3.06 -3.08
CA VAL A 15 -1.49 1.82 -3.63
C VAL A 15 -2.52 1.07 -4.46
N MET A 16 -3.78 1.02 -4.02
CA MET A 16 -4.86 0.41 -4.81
C MET A 16 -5.07 1.13 -6.14
N ASP A 17 -5.12 2.46 -6.13
CA ASP A 17 -5.21 3.28 -7.35
C ASP A 17 -4.03 3.01 -8.31
N PHE A 18 -2.83 2.85 -7.74
CA PHE A 18 -1.64 2.51 -8.52
C PHE A 18 -1.73 1.10 -9.12
N ILE A 19 -2.20 0.11 -8.36
CA ILE A 19 -2.39 -1.26 -8.85
C ILE A 19 -3.40 -1.27 -10.00
N GLU A 20 -4.56 -0.64 -9.84
CA GLU A 20 -5.62 -0.58 -10.84
C GLU A 20 -5.15 0.02 -12.18
N THR A 21 -4.28 1.02 -12.12
CA THR A 21 -3.73 1.69 -13.30
C THR A 21 -2.51 0.98 -13.91
N ASN A 22 -1.99 -0.08 -13.29
CA ASN A 22 -0.75 -0.76 -13.69
C ASN A 22 -0.89 -2.30 -13.74
N LEU A 23 -2.10 -2.83 -13.94
CA LEU A 23 -2.39 -4.28 -13.93
C LEU A 23 -1.63 -5.09 -14.99
N GLU A 24 -1.23 -4.45 -16.11
CA GLU A 24 -0.50 -5.11 -17.20
C GLU A 24 1.00 -5.26 -16.93
N HIS A 25 1.50 -4.64 -15.86
CA HIS A 25 2.90 -4.65 -15.50
C HIS A 25 3.16 -5.46 -14.24
N PRO A 26 4.38 -6.02 -14.07
CA PRO A 26 4.77 -6.60 -12.79
C PRO A 26 4.66 -5.56 -11.67
N LEU A 27 4.01 -5.95 -10.57
CA LEU A 27 3.82 -5.12 -9.38
C LEU A 27 4.64 -5.71 -8.21
N PRO A 28 5.98 -5.54 -8.20
CA PRO A 28 6.81 -6.08 -7.13
C PRO A 28 6.51 -5.38 -5.79
N LEU A 29 6.64 -6.14 -4.71
CA LEU A 29 6.31 -5.69 -3.35
C LEU A 29 7.09 -4.43 -2.95
N GLU A 30 8.34 -4.32 -3.36
CA GLU A 30 9.21 -3.16 -3.17
C GLU A 30 8.60 -1.91 -3.77
N ARG A 31 8.06 -2.01 -4.99
CA ARG A 31 7.47 -0.88 -5.70
C ARG A 31 6.19 -0.42 -5.03
N LEU A 32 5.33 -1.36 -4.60
CA LEU A 32 4.10 -1.03 -3.87
C LEU A 32 4.42 -0.37 -2.52
N ALA A 33 5.48 -0.83 -1.83
CA ALA A 33 5.93 -0.23 -0.58
C ALA A 33 6.44 1.21 -0.77
N GLU A 34 7.18 1.48 -1.85
CA GLU A 34 7.61 2.84 -2.23
C GLU A 34 6.40 3.76 -2.46
N VAL A 35 5.39 3.30 -3.21
CA VAL A 35 4.16 4.07 -3.46
C VAL A 35 3.43 4.41 -2.17
N ALA A 36 3.44 3.50 -1.19
CA ALA A 36 2.85 3.67 0.13
C ALA A 36 3.69 4.54 1.10
N LEU A 37 4.91 4.92 0.71
CA LEU A 37 5.90 5.57 1.59
C LEU A 37 6.19 4.75 2.86
N PHE A 38 6.32 3.44 2.70
CA PHE A 38 6.68 2.50 3.77
C PHE A 38 7.94 1.71 3.39
N SER A 39 8.61 1.15 4.40
CA SER A 39 9.57 0.08 4.14
C SER A 39 8.82 -1.17 3.67
N LYS A 40 9.48 -2.01 2.86
CA LYS A 40 8.93 -3.29 2.34
C LYS A 40 8.24 -4.12 3.43
N TYR A 41 8.91 -4.31 4.56
CA TYR A 41 8.39 -5.12 5.67
C TYR A 41 7.20 -4.49 6.38
N HIS A 42 7.17 -3.16 6.51
CA HIS A 42 6.04 -2.46 7.12
C HIS A 42 4.82 -2.49 6.20
N PHE A 43 5.04 -2.23 4.91
CA PHE A 43 4.01 -2.33 3.88
C PHE A 43 3.37 -3.72 3.88
N HIS A 44 4.17 -4.79 3.87
CA HIS A 44 3.65 -6.16 3.88
C HIS A 44 2.69 -6.42 5.05
N ARG A 45 3.04 -5.98 6.27
CA ARG A 45 2.17 -6.15 7.46
C ARG A 45 0.89 -5.34 7.37
N VAL A 46 1.00 -4.06 6.98
CA VAL A 46 -0.16 -3.16 6.91
C VAL A 46 -1.10 -3.58 5.79
N PHE A 47 -0.58 -3.88 4.61
CA PHE A 47 -1.36 -4.30 3.46
C PHE A 47 -2.15 -5.58 3.79
N PHE A 48 -1.49 -6.60 4.35
CA PHE A 48 -2.17 -7.82 4.80
C PHE A 48 -3.25 -7.54 5.86
N ALA A 49 -2.97 -6.68 6.85
CA ALA A 49 -3.95 -6.33 7.87
C ALA A 49 -5.17 -5.55 7.36
N GLN A 50 -5.07 -4.89 6.20
CA GLN A 50 -6.17 -4.10 5.62
C GLN A 50 -6.92 -4.87 4.51
N VAL A 51 -6.22 -5.66 3.71
CA VAL A 51 -6.77 -6.30 2.50
C VAL A 51 -7.13 -7.77 2.73
N GLY A 52 -6.39 -8.48 3.59
CA GLY A 52 -6.55 -9.92 3.83
C GLY A 52 -5.59 -10.77 3.01
#